data_AF-A0A140PPF9-F1
#
_entry.id   AF-A0A140PPF9-F1
#
_cell.length_a   1.000
_cell.length_b   1.000
_cell.length_c   1.000
_cell.angle_alpha   90.00
_cell.angle_beta   90.00
_cell.angle_gamma   90.00
#
_symmetry.space_group_name_H-M   'P 1'
#
loop_
_entity.id
_entity.type
_entity.pdbx_description
1 polymer ?
#
loop_
_entity_poly.entity_id
_entity_poly.type
_entity_poly.pdbx_seq_one_letter_code
_entity_poly.pdbx_strand_id
1 'polypeptide(L)'
;MEKKKFEDKTIESEILKNIKEAIEKIEKKFYNIISVNCGERIRERVFCYELYHQLRLIKFDCKFDIHGELDKSGFYDVDVIPDFLFHKQGTDENYCIMEVKGEIRSNGICKDFNTLSKFLVEQKEIKAYRLAIFLLFNHSLEVFISFLKRNRKVIDLDKYSEKIVILCKKDKNSEIETCILEEIKSQL
;
A
#
# COMPACT_ATOMS: atom_id res chain seq x y z
N MET A 1 24.28 14.32 -8.08
CA MET A 1 23.04 14.39 -7.27
C MET A 1 21.79 14.30 -8.13
N GLU A 2 21.77 14.89 -9.34
CA GLU A 2 20.62 14.86 -10.26
C GLU A 2 20.36 13.50 -10.92
N LYS A 3 21.40 12.79 -11.40
CA LYS A 3 21.25 11.46 -12.00
C LYS A 3 20.60 10.44 -11.04
N LYS A 4 21.04 10.41 -9.78
CA LYS A 4 20.48 9.54 -8.74
C LYS A 4 19.00 9.86 -8.45
N LYS A 5 18.65 11.15 -8.33
CA LYS A 5 17.24 11.57 -8.15
C LYS A 5 16.35 11.21 -9.36
N PHE A 6 16.89 11.26 -10.58
CA PHE A 6 16.15 10.88 -11.79
C PHE A 6 15.93 9.37 -11.88
N GLU A 7 16.97 8.59 -11.59
CA GLU A 7 16.92 7.13 -11.52
C GLU A 7 15.97 6.65 -10.41
N ASP A 8 16.00 7.27 -9.24
CA ASP A 8 15.08 6.98 -8.13
C ASP A 8 13.61 7.22 -8.51
N LYS A 9 13.31 8.35 -9.18
CA LYS A 9 11.95 8.63 -9.68
C LYS A 9 11.49 7.63 -10.74
N THR A 10 12.43 7.08 -11.51
CA THR A 10 12.12 6.09 -12.54
C THR A 10 11.74 4.76 -11.91
N ILE A 11 12.46 4.33 -10.85
CA ILE A 11 12.16 3.10 -10.10
C ILE A 11 10.80 3.19 -9.38
N GLU A 12 10.50 4.30 -8.71
CA GLU A 12 9.20 4.50 -8.04
C GLU A 12 8.03 4.41 -9.03
N SER A 13 8.19 5.03 -10.20
CA SER A 13 7.19 4.99 -11.28
C SER A 13 7.01 3.59 -11.84
N GLU A 14 8.09 2.83 -12.02
CA GLU A 14 8.06 1.44 -12.47
C GLU A 14 7.34 0.54 -11.46
N ILE A 15 7.70 0.64 -10.16
CA ILE A 15 7.06 -0.13 -9.09
C ILE A 15 5.55 0.15 -9.07
N LEU A 16 5.16 1.43 -9.08
CA LEU A 16 3.75 1.82 -9.05
C LEU A 16 2.98 1.30 -10.27
N LYS A 17 3.57 1.37 -11.46
CA LYS A 17 2.99 0.83 -12.69
C LYS A 17 2.78 -0.68 -12.59
N ASN A 18 3.78 -1.42 -12.13
CA ASN A 18 3.73 -2.88 -12.03
C ASN A 18 2.76 -3.34 -10.94
N ILE A 19 2.65 -2.61 -9.82
CA ILE A 19 1.63 -2.87 -8.80
C ILE A 19 0.23 -2.71 -9.39
N LYS A 20 -0.02 -1.65 -10.15
CA LYS A 20 -1.31 -1.45 -10.83
C LYS A 20 -1.62 -2.59 -11.81
N GLU A 21 -0.64 -3.01 -12.61
CA GLU A 21 -0.79 -4.14 -13.52
C GLU A 21 -1.11 -5.45 -12.77
N ALA A 22 -0.44 -5.70 -11.65
CA ALA A 22 -0.71 -6.88 -10.81
C ALA A 22 -2.13 -6.85 -10.23
N ILE A 23 -2.60 -5.70 -9.72
CA ILE A 23 -3.96 -5.51 -9.21
C ILE A 23 -5.01 -5.79 -10.29
N GLU A 24 -4.77 -5.36 -11.54
CA GLU A 24 -5.72 -5.60 -12.63
C GLU A 24 -5.87 -7.08 -13.00
N LYS A 25 -4.85 -7.91 -12.74
CA LYS A 25 -4.88 -9.36 -12.99
C LYS A 25 -5.60 -10.16 -11.90
N ILE A 26 -5.83 -9.58 -10.72
CA ILE A 26 -6.54 -10.25 -9.62
C ILE A 26 -7.98 -10.56 -10.06
N GLU A 27 -8.40 -11.82 -9.97
CA GLU A 27 -9.77 -12.23 -10.31
C GLU A 27 -10.82 -11.75 -9.28
N LYS A 28 -12.07 -11.59 -9.72
CA LYS A 28 -13.19 -11.15 -8.87
C LYS A 28 -13.38 -12.00 -7.60
N LYS A 29 -13.09 -13.30 -7.66
CA LYS A 29 -13.23 -14.24 -6.52
C LYS A 29 -12.33 -13.91 -5.32
N PHE A 30 -11.30 -13.08 -5.50
CA PHE A 30 -10.40 -12.65 -4.44
C PHE A 30 -10.83 -11.33 -3.76
N TYR A 31 -11.77 -10.58 -4.37
CA TYR A 31 -12.32 -9.36 -3.78
C TYR A 31 -13.30 -9.68 -2.64
N ASN A 32 -14.09 -10.76 -2.80
CA ASN A 32 -15.01 -11.27 -1.78
C ASN A 32 -14.98 -12.80 -1.79
N ILE A 33 -14.89 -13.39 -0.60
CA ILE A 33 -15.04 -14.84 -0.44
C ILE A 33 -16.49 -15.16 -0.11
N ILE A 34 -17.05 -16.11 -0.85
CA ILE A 34 -18.39 -16.62 -0.61
C ILE A 34 -18.27 -17.79 0.38
N SER A 35 -18.93 -17.65 1.53
CA SER A 35 -19.02 -18.73 2.52
C SER A 35 -20.06 -19.79 2.12
N VAL A 36 -20.04 -20.95 2.78
CA VAL A 36 -21.01 -22.03 2.57
C VAL A 36 -22.48 -21.60 2.77
N ASN A 37 -22.71 -20.54 3.54
CA ASN A 37 -24.05 -19.96 3.77
C ASN A 37 -24.38 -18.84 2.77
N CYS A 38 -23.67 -18.76 1.64
CA CYS A 38 -23.77 -17.70 0.63
C CYS A 38 -23.46 -16.28 1.13
N GLY A 39 -22.92 -16.13 2.35
CA GLY A 39 -22.51 -14.82 2.86
C GLY A 39 -21.16 -14.42 2.25
N GLU A 40 -21.10 -13.23 1.66
CA GLU A 40 -19.86 -12.62 1.18
C GLU A 40 -19.06 -12.02 2.34
N ARG A 41 -17.76 -12.26 2.35
CA ARG A 41 -16.83 -11.68 3.32
C ARG A 41 -15.57 -11.20 2.65
N ILE A 42 -15.15 -9.99 3.03
CA ILE A 42 -13.87 -9.44 2.66
C ILE A 42 -12.80 -10.10 3.53
N ARG A 43 -11.77 -10.65 2.88
CA ARG A 43 -10.61 -11.27 3.56
C ARG A 43 -9.34 -10.72 2.95
N GLU A 44 -8.80 -9.66 3.57
CA GLU A 44 -7.62 -8.93 3.10
C GLU A 44 -6.46 -9.87 2.76
N ARG A 45 -6.14 -10.85 3.63
CA ARG A 45 -5.07 -11.83 3.37
C ARG A 45 -5.23 -12.62 2.07
N VAL A 46 -6.46 -12.97 1.69
CA VAL A 46 -6.71 -13.72 0.44
C VAL A 46 -6.47 -12.84 -0.77
N PHE A 47 -6.87 -11.56 -0.71
CA PHE A 47 -6.53 -10.59 -1.72
C PHE A 47 -5.00 -10.38 -1.80
N CYS A 48 -4.33 -10.23 -0.66
CA CYS A 48 -2.88 -10.05 -0.59
C CYS A 48 -2.10 -11.25 -1.16
N TYR A 49 -2.53 -12.48 -0.90
CA TYR A 49 -1.86 -13.66 -1.48
C TYR A 49 -1.95 -13.69 -3.00
N GLU A 50 -3.10 -13.34 -3.56
CA GLU A 50 -3.23 -13.25 -5.01
C GLU A 50 -2.43 -12.08 -5.58
N LEU A 51 -2.46 -10.90 -4.93
CA LEU A 51 -1.63 -9.77 -5.34
C LEU A 51 -0.14 -10.12 -5.30
N TYR A 52 0.30 -10.82 -4.26
CA TYR A 52 1.68 -11.33 -4.16
C TYR A 52 2.00 -12.26 -5.33
N HIS A 53 1.11 -13.20 -5.64
CA HIS A 53 1.28 -14.10 -6.79
C HIS A 53 1.42 -13.32 -8.10
N GLN A 54 0.53 -12.37 -8.37
CA GLN A 54 0.56 -11.56 -9.60
C GLN A 54 1.83 -10.71 -9.69
N LEU A 55 2.28 -10.11 -8.58
CA LEU A 55 3.54 -9.37 -8.51
C LEU A 55 4.74 -10.25 -8.84
N ARG A 56 4.75 -11.50 -8.36
CA ARG A 56 5.85 -12.46 -8.63
C ARG A 56 5.92 -12.93 -10.07
N LEU A 57 4.86 -12.79 -10.85
CA LEU A 57 4.85 -13.08 -12.29
C LEU A 57 5.42 -11.93 -13.13
N ILE A 58 5.54 -10.72 -12.57
CA ILE A 58 6.11 -9.57 -13.26
C ILE A 58 7.64 -9.64 -13.24
N LYS A 59 8.25 -9.33 -14.38
CA LYS A 59 9.69 -9.10 -14.48
C LYS A 59 9.95 -7.61 -14.25
N PHE A 60 10.48 -7.28 -13.07
CA PHE A 60 10.95 -5.94 -12.76
C PHE A 60 12.32 -5.70 -13.41
N ASP A 61 12.55 -4.48 -13.90
CA ASP A 61 13.84 -4.06 -14.45
C ASP A 61 14.85 -3.86 -13.31
N CYS A 62 14.36 -3.39 -12.15
CA CYS A 62 15.15 -3.31 -10.92
C CYS A 62 15.19 -4.66 -10.19
N LYS A 63 16.36 -5.04 -9.68
CA LYS A 63 16.55 -6.25 -8.88
C LYS A 63 16.31 -5.96 -7.39
N PHE A 64 15.09 -6.21 -6.94
CA PHE A 64 14.72 -6.26 -5.53
C PHE A 64 13.91 -7.52 -5.23
N ASP A 65 13.79 -7.82 -3.95
CA ASP A 65 12.97 -8.88 -3.40
C ASP A 65 11.62 -8.32 -2.96
N ILE A 66 10.56 -9.10 -3.18
CA ILE A 66 9.21 -8.79 -2.72
C ILE A 66 8.84 -9.82 -1.65
N HIS A 67 8.56 -9.35 -0.45
CA HIS A 67 8.02 -10.18 0.64
C HIS A 67 6.63 -9.67 1.04
N GLY A 68 5.74 -10.62 1.34
CA GLY A 68 4.55 -10.35 2.14
C GLY A 68 4.90 -10.35 3.63
N GLU A 69 3.91 -10.02 4.48
CA GLU A 69 3.96 -10.02 5.95
C GLU A 69 5.10 -10.87 6.55
N LEU A 70 6.23 -10.23 6.90
CA LEU A 70 7.35 -10.86 7.58
C LEU A 70 7.02 -10.96 9.07
N ASP A 71 7.19 -12.13 9.68
CA ASP A 71 6.96 -12.29 11.12
C ASP A 71 7.88 -11.38 11.96
N LYS A 72 7.37 -10.96 13.13
CA LYS A 72 7.95 -9.92 14.01
C LYS A 72 9.30 -10.31 14.60
N SER A 73 9.66 -11.58 14.57
CA SER A 73 10.82 -12.10 15.28
C SER A 73 12.10 -11.97 14.44
N GLY A 74 12.86 -10.90 14.67
CA GLY A 74 14.30 -10.87 14.37
C GLY A 74 14.77 -10.07 13.16
N PHE A 75 13.91 -9.35 12.44
CA PHE A 75 14.32 -8.53 11.28
C PHE A 75 14.45 -7.03 11.59
N TYR A 76 13.62 -6.48 12.48
CA TYR A 76 13.61 -5.06 12.81
C TYR A 76 13.17 -4.81 14.26
N ASP A 77 13.79 -3.84 14.96
CA ASP A 77 13.28 -3.26 16.22
C ASP A 77 12.13 -2.26 15.93
N VAL A 78 11.22 -2.65 15.04
CA VAL A 78 10.04 -1.87 14.64
C VAL A 78 8.82 -2.75 14.85
N ASP A 79 7.96 -2.36 15.79
CA ASP A 79 6.74 -3.08 16.21
C ASP A 79 5.64 -3.14 15.15
N VAL A 80 5.97 -2.89 13.88
CA VAL A 80 5.02 -2.69 12.80
C VAL A 80 5.45 -3.46 11.57
N ILE A 81 4.57 -4.32 11.08
CA ILE A 81 4.77 -5.13 9.87
C ILE A 81 3.83 -4.62 8.78
N PRO A 82 4.36 -4.13 7.65
CA PRO A 82 3.52 -3.82 6.50
C PRO A 82 3.08 -5.10 5.78
N ASP A 83 1.94 -5.03 5.07
CA ASP A 83 1.46 -6.17 4.28
C ASP A 83 2.45 -6.60 3.19
N PHE A 84 3.16 -5.64 2.58
CA PHE A 84 4.20 -5.89 1.59
C PHE A 84 5.42 -4.99 1.77
N LEU A 85 6.58 -5.52 1.41
CA LEU A 85 7.84 -4.79 1.32
C LEU A 85 8.65 -5.19 0.08
N PHE A 86 9.27 -4.18 -0.51
CA PHE A 86 10.11 -4.24 -1.69
C PHE A 86 11.48 -3.70 -1.26
N HIS A 87 12.44 -4.59 -1.15
CA HIS A 87 13.77 -4.30 -0.58
C HIS A 87 14.81 -5.20 -1.22
N LYS A 88 16.08 -4.91 -1.00
CA LYS A 88 17.15 -5.83 -1.40
C LYS A 88 17.69 -6.55 -0.18
N GLN A 89 17.57 -7.88 -0.17
CA GLN A 89 18.01 -8.68 0.96
C GLN A 89 19.51 -8.48 1.25
N GLY A 90 19.86 -8.38 2.53
CA GLY A 90 21.23 -8.19 3.00
C GLY A 90 21.78 -6.77 2.82
N THR A 91 20.95 -5.80 2.40
CA THR A 91 21.33 -4.38 2.31
C THR A 91 20.30 -3.49 3.00
N ASP A 92 20.56 -2.19 3.02
CA ASP A 92 19.65 -1.13 3.50
C ASP A 92 18.89 -0.45 2.34
N GLU A 93 18.85 -1.09 1.17
CA GLU A 93 18.15 -0.58 -0.01
C GLU A 93 16.66 -0.92 0.07
N ASN A 94 15.89 0.05 0.57
CA ASN A 94 14.44 -0.02 0.72
C ASN A 94 13.74 0.76 -0.39
N TYR A 95 12.80 0.12 -1.10
CA TYR A 95 12.14 0.73 -2.26
C TYR A 95 10.69 1.09 -1.98
N CYS A 96 9.85 0.10 -1.67
CA CYS A 96 8.41 0.31 -1.48
C CYS A 96 7.89 -0.48 -0.28
N ILE A 97 6.98 0.14 0.47
CA ILE A 97 6.08 -0.56 1.39
C ILE A 97 4.64 -0.36 0.96
N MET A 98 3.78 -1.30 1.30
CA MET A 98 2.37 -1.20 0.99
C MET A 98 1.51 -1.81 2.08
N GLU A 99 0.44 -1.09 2.42
CA GLU A 99 -0.65 -1.56 3.28
C GLU A 99 -1.90 -1.76 2.43
N VAL A 100 -2.62 -2.85 2.65
CA VAL A 100 -3.81 -3.23 1.88
C VAL A 100 -5.01 -3.30 2.82
N LYS A 101 -6.09 -2.62 2.43
CA LYS A 101 -7.36 -2.60 3.17
C LYS A 101 -8.51 -2.91 2.24
N GLY A 102 -9.44 -3.72 2.73
CA GLY A 102 -10.70 -4.02 2.05
C GLY A 102 -11.91 -3.39 2.73
N GLU A 103 -11.75 -2.93 3.98
CA GLU A 103 -12.79 -2.24 4.72
C GLU A 103 -12.31 -0.88 5.23
N ILE A 104 -13.16 0.13 5.10
CA ILE A 104 -12.89 1.48 5.61
C ILE A 104 -13.28 1.56 7.10
N ARG A 105 -12.28 1.54 7.99
CA ARG A 105 -12.44 1.76 9.43
C ARG A 105 -11.41 2.76 9.94
N SER A 106 -11.83 3.73 10.73
CA SER A 106 -10.97 4.84 11.19
C SER A 106 -9.71 4.34 11.92
N ASN A 107 -9.86 3.42 12.86
CA ASN A 107 -8.72 2.87 13.62
C ASN A 107 -7.73 2.11 12.72
N GLY A 108 -8.23 1.40 11.70
CA GLY A 108 -7.38 0.71 10.72
C GLY A 108 -6.58 1.72 9.91
N ILE A 109 -7.27 2.67 9.27
CA ILE A 109 -6.64 3.72 8.46
C ILE A 109 -5.62 4.52 9.25
N CYS A 110 -5.94 4.95 10.48
CA CYS A 110 -4.97 5.67 11.32
C CYS A 110 -3.75 4.82 11.63
N LYS A 111 -3.91 3.52 11.90
CA LYS A 111 -2.78 2.61 12.16
C LYS A 111 -1.92 2.45 10.92
N ASP A 112 -2.53 2.25 9.76
CA ASP A 112 -1.80 2.03 8.51
C ASP A 112 -1.10 3.31 8.05
N PHE A 113 -1.75 4.48 8.14
CA PHE A 113 -1.12 5.76 7.82
C PHE A 113 0.05 6.10 8.76
N ASN A 114 -0.06 5.79 10.06
CA ASN A 114 1.07 5.87 10.98
C ASN A 114 2.22 4.94 10.57
N THR A 115 1.89 3.71 10.18
CA THR A 115 2.86 2.71 9.70
C THR A 115 3.62 3.23 8.50
N LEU A 116 2.89 3.59 7.44
CA LEU A 116 3.46 4.12 6.20
C LEU A 116 4.31 5.39 6.46
N SER A 117 3.82 6.30 7.31
CA SER A 117 4.55 7.53 7.65
C SER A 117 5.88 7.26 8.37
N LYS A 118 5.93 6.27 9.27
CA LYS A 118 7.17 5.89 9.97
C LYS A 118 8.23 5.39 9.00
N PHE A 119 7.85 4.56 8.03
CA PHE A 119 8.81 4.00 7.09
C PHE A 119 9.27 5.00 6.01
N LEU A 120 8.58 6.12 5.81
CA LEU A 120 9.02 7.20 4.91
C LEU A 120 10.10 8.11 5.51
N VAL A 121 10.48 7.90 6.77
CA VAL A 121 11.58 8.60 7.43
C VAL A 121 12.57 7.59 8.00
N GLU A 122 13.83 8.02 8.15
CA GLU A 122 14.87 7.14 8.71
C GLU A 122 14.52 6.76 10.15
N GLN A 123 14.50 5.46 10.41
CA GLN A 123 14.35 4.87 11.74
C GLN A 123 15.72 4.39 12.22
N LYS A 124 15.84 4.12 13.52
CA LYS A 124 17.11 3.72 14.18
C LYS A 124 17.91 2.66 13.41
N GLU A 125 17.23 1.66 12.84
CA GLU A 125 17.85 0.50 12.16
C GLU A 125 17.38 0.33 10.71
N ILE A 126 16.54 1.23 10.20
CA ILE A 126 15.92 1.12 8.88
C ILE A 126 16.02 2.45 8.16
N LYS A 127 16.69 2.47 7.01
CA LYS A 127 16.65 3.61 6.10
C LYS A 127 15.24 3.82 5.56
N ALA A 128 14.89 5.09 5.33
CA ALA A 128 13.61 5.46 4.77
C ALA A 128 13.33 4.69 3.46
N TYR A 129 12.11 4.17 3.34
CA TYR A 129 11.56 3.68 2.09
C TYR A 129 11.29 4.86 1.15
N ARG A 130 11.45 4.61 -0.15
CA ARG A 130 11.27 5.62 -1.19
C ARG A 130 9.79 5.87 -1.50
N LEU A 131 9.00 4.79 -1.47
CA LEU A 131 7.58 4.79 -1.79
C LEU A 131 6.76 4.12 -0.68
N ALA A 132 5.62 4.72 -0.35
CA ALA A 132 4.64 4.13 0.55
C ALA A 132 3.26 4.18 -0.09
N ILE A 133 2.61 3.01 -0.17
CA ILE A 133 1.32 2.85 -0.85
C ILE A 133 0.27 2.39 0.17
N PHE A 134 -0.87 3.06 0.16
CA PHE A 134 -2.09 2.56 0.78
C PHE A 134 -3.06 2.12 -0.31
N LEU A 135 -3.30 0.82 -0.40
CA LEU A 135 -4.24 0.23 -1.36
C LEU A 135 -5.56 -0.08 -0.69
N LEU A 136 -6.63 0.53 -1.19
CA LEU A 136 -8.00 0.26 -0.77
C LEU A 136 -8.77 -0.41 -1.91
N PHE A 137 -9.13 -1.68 -1.74
CA PHE A 137 -9.98 -2.40 -2.69
C PHE A 137 -11.44 -2.42 -2.20
N ASN A 138 -12.39 -2.71 -3.11
CA ASN A 138 -13.84 -2.61 -2.88
C ASN A 138 -14.36 -1.19 -2.60
N HIS A 139 -13.55 -0.15 -2.82
CA HIS A 139 -13.92 1.24 -2.58
C HIS A 139 -13.33 2.17 -3.65
N SER A 140 -14.11 3.17 -4.07
CA SER A 140 -13.62 4.25 -4.92
C SER A 140 -12.92 5.34 -4.12
N LEU A 141 -12.14 6.17 -4.79
CA LEU A 141 -11.46 7.31 -4.17
C LEU A 141 -12.48 8.31 -3.60
N GLU A 142 -13.57 8.57 -4.32
CA GLU A 142 -14.65 9.45 -3.85
C GLU A 142 -15.24 9.00 -2.49
N VAL A 143 -15.49 7.70 -2.34
CA VAL A 143 -16.02 7.12 -1.10
C VAL A 143 -15.01 7.28 0.03
N PHE A 144 -13.72 7.05 -0.26
CA PHE A 144 -12.65 7.21 0.72
C PHE A 144 -12.49 8.67 1.17
N ILE A 145 -12.45 9.63 0.26
CA ILE A 145 -12.38 11.07 0.57
C ILE A 145 -13.60 11.48 1.40
N SER A 146 -14.81 11.05 1.00
CA SER A 146 -16.03 11.32 1.76
C SER A 146 -15.98 10.75 3.18
N PHE A 147 -15.39 9.56 3.36
CA PHE A 147 -15.17 8.99 4.67
C PHE A 147 -14.20 9.83 5.52
N LEU A 148 -13.07 10.25 4.94
CA LEU A 148 -12.09 11.10 5.63
C LEU A 148 -12.72 12.44 6.06
N LYS A 149 -13.49 13.10 5.18
CA LYS A 149 -14.24 14.34 5.49
C LYS A 149 -15.13 14.17 6.72
N ARG A 150 -15.93 13.10 6.75
CA ARG A 150 -16.85 12.81 7.88
C ARG A 150 -16.10 12.51 9.18
N ASN A 151 -14.90 11.93 9.08
CA ASN A 151 -14.12 11.48 10.23
C ASN A 151 -12.94 12.40 10.59
N ARG A 152 -12.87 13.62 10.06
CA ARG A 152 -11.75 14.58 10.29
C ARG A 152 -11.42 14.86 11.76
N LYS A 153 -12.38 14.71 12.66
CA LYS A 153 -12.16 14.88 14.13
C LYS A 153 -11.36 13.73 14.73
N VAL A 154 -11.41 12.55 14.11
CA VAL A 154 -10.73 11.33 14.55
C VAL A 154 -9.48 11.09 13.73
N ILE A 155 -9.55 11.37 12.43
CA ILE A 155 -8.47 11.18 11.46
C ILE A 155 -7.91 12.56 11.12
N ASP A 156 -6.90 12.95 11.88
CA ASP A 156 -6.12 14.16 11.64
C ASP A 156 -5.02 13.85 10.63
N LEU A 157 -5.22 14.27 9.38
CA LEU A 157 -4.27 13.96 8.29
C LEU A 157 -2.94 14.69 8.44
N ASP A 158 -2.87 15.77 9.23
CA ASP A 158 -1.63 16.54 9.41
C ASP A 158 -0.56 15.78 10.19
N LYS A 159 -0.95 14.68 10.83
CA LYS A 159 -0.03 13.77 11.51
C LYS A 159 0.71 12.82 10.58
N TYR A 160 0.28 12.69 9.34
CA TYR A 160 0.78 11.67 8.41
C TYR A 160 1.56 12.30 7.27
N SER A 161 2.44 11.48 6.68
CA SER A 161 3.24 11.89 5.53
C SER A 161 2.36 12.16 4.31
N GLU A 162 2.53 13.35 3.73
CA GLU A 162 1.82 13.81 2.53
C GLU A 162 2.19 13.01 1.27
N LYS A 163 3.32 12.30 1.31
CA LYS A 163 3.86 11.51 0.20
C LYS A 163 3.25 10.12 0.08
N ILE A 164 2.33 9.74 0.97
CA ILE A 164 1.67 8.44 0.87
C ILE A 164 0.83 8.41 -0.41
N VAL A 165 1.10 7.45 -1.28
CA VAL A 165 0.32 7.21 -2.49
C VAL A 165 -0.90 6.38 -2.14
N ILE A 166 -2.08 6.87 -2.50
CA ILE A 166 -3.35 6.20 -2.28
C ILE A 166 -3.80 5.57 -3.60
N LEU A 167 -4.07 4.27 -3.57
CA LEU A 167 -4.68 3.52 -4.66
C LEU A 167 -6.07 3.08 -4.24
N CYS A 168 -7.08 3.38 -5.04
CA CYS A 168 -8.45 2.90 -4.82
C CYS A 168 -8.91 2.06 -6.02
N LYS A 169 -9.44 0.88 -5.73
CA LYS A 169 -9.97 -0.06 -6.74
C LYS A 169 -11.36 -0.48 -6.30
N LYS A 170 -12.37 0.20 -6.87
CA LYS A 170 -13.78 0.02 -6.49
C LYS A 170 -14.26 -1.42 -6.68
N ASP A 171 -13.88 -2.06 -7.76
CA ASP A 171 -14.16 -3.47 -8.03
C ASP A 171 -13.23 -4.01 -9.12
N LYS A 172 -13.38 -5.30 -9.46
CA LYS A 172 -12.55 -5.96 -10.49
C LYS A 172 -12.51 -5.20 -11.83
N ASN A 173 -13.60 -4.55 -12.22
CA ASN A 173 -13.79 -3.97 -13.55
C ASN A 173 -13.59 -2.44 -13.56
N SER A 174 -13.59 -1.77 -12.40
CA SER A 174 -13.33 -0.33 -12.31
C SER A 174 -11.87 -0.01 -12.65
N GLU A 175 -11.53 1.18 -13.10
CA GLU A 175 -10.12 1.57 -13.16
C GLU A 175 -9.54 1.77 -11.74
N ILE A 176 -8.20 1.75 -11.63
CA ILE A 176 -7.51 2.12 -10.39
C ILE A 176 -7.38 3.63 -10.32
N GLU A 177 -8.04 4.23 -9.33
CA GLU A 177 -7.90 5.64 -9.01
C GLU A 177 -6.63 5.85 -8.17
N THR A 178 -5.89 6.92 -8.44
CA THR A 178 -4.62 7.22 -7.75
C THR A 178 -4.56 8.68 -7.35
N CYS A 179 -4.08 8.95 -6.14
CA CYS A 179 -3.73 10.29 -5.68
C CYS A 179 -2.63 10.20 -4.62
N ILE A 180 -2.08 11.33 -4.21
CA ILE A 180 -1.24 11.41 -3.00
C ILE A 180 -2.03 12.00 -1.83
N LEU A 181 -1.61 11.69 -0.60
CA LEU A 181 -2.32 12.17 0.58
C LEU A 181 -2.38 13.70 0.65
N GLU A 182 -1.34 14.40 0.16
CA GLU A 182 -1.33 15.86 -0.02
C GLU A 182 -2.54 16.38 -0.82
N GLU A 183 -2.86 15.74 -1.94
CA GLU A 183 -3.97 16.12 -2.81
C GLU A 183 -5.31 15.92 -2.11
N ILE A 184 -5.46 14.86 -1.31
CA ILE A 184 -6.66 14.65 -0.50
C ILE A 184 -6.79 15.76 0.54
N LYS A 185 -5.72 16.10 1.27
CA LYS A 185 -5.74 17.15 2.29
C LYS A 185 -6.24 18.48 1.73
N SER A 186 -5.82 18.83 0.52
CA SER A 186 -6.25 20.07 -0.15
C SER A 186 -7.76 20.13 -0.43
N GLN A 187 -8.45 19.00 -0.37
CA GLN A 187 -9.89 18.87 -0.64
C GLN A 187 -10.76 18.75 0.62
N LEU A 188 -10.17 18.59 1.80
CA LEU A 188 -10.88 18.41 3.09
C LEU A 188 -11.18 19.74 3.77
#